data_AF-A0A168JQ98-F1
#
_entry.id   AF-A0A168JQ98-F1
#
_cell.length_a   1.000
_cell.length_b   1.000
_cell.length_c   1.000
_cell.angle_alpha   90.00
_cell.angle_beta   90.00
_cell.angle_gamma   90.00
#
_symmetry.space_group_name_H-M   'P 1'
#
loop_
_entity.id
_entity.type
_entity.pdbx_description
1 polymer ?
#
loop_
_entity_poly.entity_id
_entity_poly.type
_entity_poly.pdbx_seq_one_letter_code
_entity_poly.pdbx_strand_id
1 'polypeptide(L)'
;MAVLSAFDNSAVGRLKKTWMMTNKSTIQTLAQIRKLLGANRNFTEYREIVHSVNPPCIPFLGIYLQDLTFIEDGNPDYLHKSSNLINFAKRQKTAEVIRELKQFQNFAYNFHTIPEFQDYIKGQLDQDRDVDRLYERSLKLEPKQVDNASSTQTYSSYTF
;
A
#
# COMPACT_ATOMS: atom_id res chain seq x y z
N MET A 1 -1.92 -4.76 -1.07
CA MET A 1 -1.47 -3.49 -0.45
C MET A 1 -0.85 -3.67 0.92
N ALA A 2 -1.55 -4.23 1.93
CA ALA A 2 -1.05 -4.29 3.32
C ALA A 2 0.41 -4.77 3.49
N VAL A 3 0.75 -5.95 2.94
CA VAL A 3 2.12 -6.51 3.05
C VAL A 3 3.15 -5.64 2.31
N LEU A 4 2.79 -5.10 1.14
CA LEU A 4 3.68 -4.23 0.39
C LEU A 4 3.97 -2.93 1.19
N SER A 5 2.94 -2.32 1.77
CA SER A 5 3.07 -1.16 2.65
C SER A 5 3.94 -1.46 3.88
N ALA A 6 3.89 -2.69 4.41
CA ALA A 6 4.77 -3.12 5.49
C ALA A 6 6.24 -3.22 5.05
N PHE A 7 6.53 -3.66 3.83
CA PHE A 7 7.89 -3.69 3.30
C PHE A 7 8.43 -2.31 2.94
N ASP A 8 7.57 -1.41 2.47
CA ASP A 8 7.93 -0.03 2.13
C ASP A 8 7.96 0.89 3.37
N ASN A 9 7.50 0.41 4.53
CA ASN A 9 7.62 1.10 5.81
C ASN A 9 9.09 1.43 6.11
N SER A 10 9.35 2.63 6.64
CA SER A 10 10.71 3.14 6.90
C SER A 10 11.54 2.23 7.82
N ALA A 11 10.90 1.51 8.75
CA ALA A 11 11.57 0.58 9.66
C ALA A 11 12.06 -0.69 8.92
N VAL A 12 11.36 -1.13 7.87
CA VAL A 12 11.71 -2.36 7.13
C VAL A 12 12.50 -2.04 5.86
N GLY A 13 12.07 -1.05 5.09
CA GLY A 13 12.69 -0.69 3.81
C GLY A 13 14.16 -0.26 3.92
N ARG A 14 14.58 0.22 5.10
CA ARG A 14 15.97 0.63 5.36
C ARG A 14 16.95 -0.51 5.65
N LEU A 15 16.46 -1.72 5.93
CA LEU A 15 17.27 -2.88 6.35
C LEU A 15 18.05 -3.50 5.18
N LYS A 16 18.98 -2.74 4.60
CA LYS A 16 19.69 -3.10 3.37
C LYS A 16 20.44 -4.43 3.50
N LYS A 17 21.04 -4.72 4.65
CA LYS A 17 21.79 -5.97 4.84
C LYS A 17 20.85 -7.17 4.81
N THR A 18 19.71 -7.06 5.48
CA THR A 18 18.65 -8.08 5.45
C THR A 18 18.15 -8.31 4.01
N TRP A 19 17.87 -7.24 3.26
CA TRP A 19 17.42 -7.35 1.86
C TRP A 19 18.47 -7.99 0.93
N MET A 20 19.77 -7.81 1.19
CA MET A 20 20.85 -8.46 0.42
C MET A 20 20.92 -9.97 0.64
N MET A 21 20.44 -10.48 1.78
CA MET A 21 20.40 -11.92 2.08
C MET A 21 19.20 -12.62 1.44
N THR A 22 18.20 -11.87 0.98
CA THR A 22 17.03 -12.42 0.30
C THR A 22 17.39 -12.91 -1.10
N ASN A 23 16.81 -14.04 -1.50
CA ASN A 23 17.07 -14.60 -2.82
C ASN A 23 16.59 -13.66 -3.95
N LYS A 24 17.23 -13.75 -5.13
CA LYS A 24 16.92 -12.88 -6.28
C LYS A 24 15.50 -13.05 -6.81
N SER A 25 14.95 -14.27 -6.76
CA SER A 25 13.60 -14.58 -7.26
C SER A 25 12.52 -13.85 -6.45
N THR A 26 12.61 -13.88 -5.12
CA THR A 26 11.73 -13.16 -4.20
C THR A 26 11.81 -11.65 -4.40
N ILE A 27 13.02 -11.09 -4.60
CA ILE A 27 13.19 -9.67 -4.91
C ILE A 27 12.50 -9.31 -6.23
N GLN A 28 12.61 -10.16 -7.25
CA GLN A 28 11.93 -9.97 -8.54
C GLN A 28 10.40 -10.03 -8.40
N THR A 29 9.87 -11.02 -7.67
CA THR A 29 8.42 -11.11 -7.38
C THR A 29 7.93 -9.86 -6.66
N LEU A 30 8.68 -9.37 -5.65
CA LEU A 30 8.33 -8.16 -4.95
C LEU A 30 8.35 -6.92 -5.87
N ALA A 31 9.32 -6.82 -6.78
CA ALA A 31 9.36 -5.74 -7.77
C ALA A 31 8.17 -5.78 -8.74
N GLN A 32 7.75 -6.97 -9.18
CA GLN A 32 6.54 -7.15 -10.00
C GLN A 32 5.28 -6.71 -9.24
N ILE A 33 5.14 -7.12 -7.98
CA ILE A 33 4.02 -6.70 -7.13
C ILE A 33 4.01 -5.18 -6.94
N ARG A 34 5.18 -4.55 -6.73
CA ARG A 34 5.32 -3.08 -6.65
C ARG A 34 4.87 -2.38 -7.91
N LYS A 35 5.25 -2.90 -9.08
CA LYS A 35 4.85 -2.33 -10.36
C LYS A 35 3.33 -2.38 -10.52
N LEU A 36 2.75 -3.57 -10.30
CA LEU A 36 1.32 -3.82 -10.41
C LEU A 36 0.49 -2.93 -9.48
N LEU A 37 0.93 -2.81 -8.22
CA LEU A 37 0.28 -2.00 -7.19
C LEU A 37 0.75 -0.53 -7.19
N GLY A 38 1.55 -0.12 -8.16
CA GLY A 38 2.04 1.25 -8.24
C GLY A 38 0.90 2.23 -8.47
N ALA A 39 0.96 3.40 -7.83
CA ALA A 39 0.00 4.48 -8.04
C ALA A 39 0.12 5.17 -9.41
N ASN A 40 0.97 4.65 -10.30
CA ASN A 40 1.16 5.17 -11.65
C ASN A 40 -0.18 5.19 -12.41
N ARG A 41 -0.49 6.33 -13.04
CA ARG A 41 -1.72 6.54 -13.84
C ARG A 41 -3.02 6.17 -13.09
N ASN A 42 -3.12 6.48 -11.79
CA ASN A 42 -4.31 6.17 -10.98
C ASN A 42 -4.63 4.66 -10.91
N PHE A 43 -3.59 3.84 -10.68
CA PHE A 43 -3.70 2.39 -10.51
C PHE A 43 -4.27 1.65 -11.75
N THR A 44 -3.94 2.09 -12.97
CA THR A 44 -4.48 1.49 -14.21
C THR A 44 -4.21 -0.02 -14.29
N GLU A 45 -2.95 -0.45 -14.12
CA GLU A 45 -2.58 -1.88 -14.20
C GLU A 45 -3.34 -2.72 -13.15
N TYR A 46 -3.50 -2.18 -11.95
CA TYR A 46 -4.27 -2.83 -10.89
C TYR A 46 -5.76 -2.97 -11.25
N ARG A 47 -6.38 -1.90 -11.76
CA ARG A 47 -7.81 -1.90 -12.15
C ARG A 47 -8.06 -2.91 -13.27
N GLU A 48 -7.21 -2.94 -14.29
CA GLU A 48 -7.30 -3.93 -15.38
C GLU A 48 -7.27 -5.37 -14.86
N ILE A 49 -6.37 -5.66 -13.91
CA ILE A 49 -6.27 -6.99 -13.32
C ILE A 49 -7.52 -7.31 -12.50
N VAL A 50 -7.98 -6.41 -11.64
CA VAL A 50 -9.20 -6.63 -10.84
C VAL A 50 -10.42 -6.89 -11.73
N HIS A 51 -10.55 -6.19 -12.85
CA HIS A 51 -11.64 -6.41 -13.81
C HIS A 51 -11.53 -7.72 -14.61
N SER A 52 -10.33 -8.28 -14.77
CA SER A 52 -10.11 -9.54 -15.47
C SER A 52 -10.17 -10.78 -14.57
N VAL A 53 -10.17 -10.60 -13.24
CA VAL A 53 -10.24 -11.68 -12.28
C VAL A 53 -11.67 -12.14 -12.07
N ASN A 54 -11.90 -13.45 -12.16
CA ASN A 54 -13.16 -14.07 -11.76
C ASN A 54 -13.27 -14.09 -10.22
N PRO A 55 -14.40 -13.66 -9.62
CA PRO A 55 -14.64 -13.79 -8.18
C PRO A 55 -14.49 -15.24 -7.67
N PRO A 56 -14.17 -15.47 -6.38
CA PRO A 56 -14.06 -14.48 -5.30
C PRO A 56 -12.71 -13.74 -5.30
N CYS A 57 -12.75 -12.41 -5.17
CA CYS A 57 -11.57 -11.58 -4.98
C CYS A 57 -11.84 -10.45 -3.98
N ILE A 58 -10.81 -9.99 -3.28
CA ILE A 58 -10.89 -8.85 -2.36
C ILE A 58 -10.15 -7.67 -2.99
N PRO A 59 -10.86 -6.72 -3.61
CA PRO A 59 -10.22 -5.55 -4.19
C PRO A 59 -9.75 -4.57 -3.10
N PHE A 60 -8.78 -3.72 -3.43
CA PHE A 60 -8.24 -2.73 -2.52
C PHE A 60 -9.20 -1.54 -2.40
N LEU A 61 -9.88 -1.48 -1.26
CA LEU A 61 -10.95 -0.52 -1.00
C LEU A 61 -10.52 0.94 -1.17
N GLY A 62 -9.26 1.28 -0.88
CA GLY A 62 -8.74 2.65 -0.97
C GLY A 62 -8.93 3.29 -2.36
N ILE A 63 -8.87 2.50 -3.44
CA ILE A 63 -9.08 2.99 -4.80
C ILE A 63 -10.54 3.39 -5.04
N TYR A 64 -11.49 2.57 -4.57
CA TYR A 64 -12.92 2.88 -4.67
C TYR A 64 -13.30 4.08 -3.81
N LEU A 65 -12.73 4.19 -2.62
CA LEU A 65 -12.93 5.37 -1.76
C LEU A 65 -12.39 6.64 -2.43
N GLN A 66 -11.20 6.57 -3.02
CA GLN A 66 -10.61 7.68 -3.77
C GLN A 66 -11.53 8.11 -4.93
N ASP A 67 -12.09 7.17 -5.69
CA ASP A 67 -13.02 7.50 -6.78
C ASP A 67 -14.32 8.14 -6.26
N LEU A 68 -14.87 7.61 -5.17
CA LEU A 68 -16.07 8.17 -4.53
C LEU A 68 -15.80 9.60 -4.04
N THR A 69 -14.65 9.86 -3.41
CA THR A 69 -14.24 11.21 -3.00
C THR A 69 -14.09 12.13 -4.21
N PHE A 70 -13.44 11.69 -5.29
CA PHE A 70 -13.31 12.51 -6.51
C PHE A 70 -14.66 12.83 -7.16
N ILE A 71 -15.61 11.88 -7.15
CA ILE A 71 -16.96 12.11 -7.66
C ILE A 71 -17.69 13.13 -6.76
N GLU A 72 -17.57 12.98 -5.44
CA GLU A 72 -18.25 13.81 -4.46
C GLU A 72 -17.77 15.26 -4.52
N ASP A 73 -16.46 15.47 -4.49
CA ASP A 73 -15.83 16.80 -4.48
C ASP A 73 -15.84 17.46 -5.86
N GLY A 74 -15.76 16.66 -6.93
CA GLY A 74 -15.65 17.16 -8.30
C GLY A 74 -16.98 17.49 -8.99
N ASN A 75 -18.12 17.09 -8.42
CA ASN A 75 -19.43 17.28 -9.04
C ASN A 75 -20.44 17.87 -8.03
N PRO A 76 -21.16 18.96 -8.36
CA PRO A 76 -22.16 19.53 -7.47
C PRO A 76 -23.38 18.61 -7.35
N ASP A 77 -24.07 18.65 -6.21
CA ASP A 77 -25.29 17.87 -5.97
C ASP A 77 -26.47 18.30 -6.84
N TYR A 78 -26.47 19.56 -7.27
CA TYR A 78 -27.51 20.17 -8.11
C TYR A 78 -26.89 20.75 -9.37
N LEU A 79 -27.69 20.85 -10.42
CA LEU A 79 -27.23 21.44 -11.69
C LEU A 79 -26.96 22.94 -11.51
N HIS A 80 -25.84 23.42 -12.06
CA HIS A 80 -25.41 24.82 -11.94
C HIS A 80 -26.46 25.86 -12.37
N LYS A 81 -27.34 25.50 -13.31
CA LYS A 81 -28.38 26.39 -13.86
C LYS A 81 -29.69 26.35 -13.07
N SER A 82 -29.84 25.44 -12.09
CA SER A 82 -31.06 25.29 -11.31
C SER A 82 -30.76 24.56 -10.00
N SER A 83 -30.77 25.29 -8.88
CA SER A 83 -30.53 24.75 -7.54
C SER A 83 -31.54 23.70 -7.08
N ASN A 84 -32.66 23.56 -7.79
CA ASN A 84 -33.73 22.59 -7.45
C ASN A 84 -33.65 21.30 -8.28
N LEU A 85 -32.72 21.20 -9.24
CA LEU A 85 -32.56 20.02 -10.09
C LEU A 85 -31.37 19.20 -9.65
N ILE A 86 -31.63 17.99 -9.17
CA ILE A 86 -30.59 17.04 -8.74
C ILE A 86 -29.69 16.68 -9.92
N ASN A 87 -28.38 16.67 -9.67
CA ASN A 87 -27.39 16.19 -10.62
C ASN A 87 -27.38 14.65 -10.67
N PHE A 88 -28.26 14.08 -11.49
CA PHE A 88 -28.32 12.62 -11.68
C PHE A 88 -27.04 12.02 -12.24
N ALA A 89 -26.24 12.77 -13.01
CA ALA A 89 -24.96 12.28 -13.51
C ALA A 89 -23.96 12.01 -12.38
N LYS A 90 -23.93 12.86 -11.33
CA LYS A 90 -23.17 12.59 -10.10
C LYS A 90 -23.62 11.28 -9.46
N ARG A 91 -24.93 11.14 -9.24
CA ARG A 91 -25.52 9.95 -8.58
C ARG A 91 -25.28 8.66 -9.37
N GLN A 92 -25.35 8.75 -10.70
CA GLN A 92 -25.07 7.62 -11.58
C GLN A 92 -23.61 7.15 -11.46
N LYS A 93 -22.64 8.07 -11.49
CA LYS A 93 -21.21 7.73 -11.30
C LYS A 93 -20.96 7.09 -9.93
N THR A 94 -21.54 7.63 -8.86
CA THR A 94 -21.46 7.02 -7.52
C THR A 94 -22.03 5.60 -7.51
N ALA A 95 -23.20 5.40 -8.13
CA ALA A 95 -23.85 4.09 -8.20
C ALA A 95 -23.06 3.06 -9.03
N GLU A 96 -22.36 3.49 -10.08
CA GLU A 96 -21.45 2.65 -10.87
C GLU A 96 -20.33 2.07 -10.01
N VAL A 97 -19.63 2.91 -9.24
CA VAL A 97 -18.55 2.49 -8.34
C VAL A 97 -19.05 1.51 -7.27
N ILE A 98 -20.21 1.81 -6.65
CA ILE A 98 -20.81 0.92 -5.63
C ILE A 98 -21.22 -0.42 -6.24
N ARG A 99 -21.85 -0.40 -7.42
CA ARG A 99 -22.30 -1.63 -8.09
C ARG A 99 -21.13 -2.53 -8.44
N GLU A 100 -20.03 -1.96 -8.92
CA GLU A 100 -18.79 -2.70 -9.15
C GLU A 100 -18.30 -3.33 -7.86
N LEU A 101 -18.19 -2.57 -6.75
CA LEU A 101 -17.73 -3.12 -5.47
C LEU A 101 -18.63 -4.28 -4.98
N LYS A 102 -19.95 -4.16 -5.14
CA LYS A 102 -20.90 -5.21 -4.76
C LYS A 102 -20.72 -6.50 -5.56
N GLN A 103 -20.21 -6.45 -6.79
CA GLN A 103 -20.01 -7.66 -7.60
C GLN A 103 -19.04 -8.65 -6.93
N PHE A 104 -18.04 -8.12 -6.21
CA PHE A 104 -17.03 -8.91 -5.51
C PHE A 104 -17.54 -9.48 -4.18
N GLN A 105 -18.70 -9.03 -3.69
CA GLN A 105 -19.31 -9.51 -2.45
C GLN A 105 -20.27 -10.69 -2.67
N ASN A 106 -20.61 -11.00 -3.91
CA ASN A 106 -21.60 -12.04 -4.24
C ASN A 106 -21.08 -13.47 -4.07
N PHE A 107 -19.76 -13.65 -4.14
CA PHE A 107 -19.13 -14.98 -4.08
C PHE A 107 -18.23 -15.07 -2.85
N ALA A 108 -18.52 -16.04 -1.99
CA ALA A 108 -17.67 -16.35 -0.85
C ALA A 108 -16.48 -17.22 -1.28
N TYR A 109 -15.37 -17.11 -0.54
CA TYR A 109 -14.28 -18.05 -0.67
C TYR A 109 -14.66 -19.43 -0.11
N ASN A 110 -14.26 -20.48 -0.82
CA ASN A 110 -14.39 -21.86 -0.35
C ASN A 110 -13.20 -22.26 0.53
N PHE A 111 -13.02 -21.58 1.67
CA PHE A 111 -11.99 -21.90 2.64
C PHE A 111 -12.61 -22.49 3.90
N HIS A 112 -11.90 -23.45 4.50
CA HIS A 112 -12.27 -23.97 5.82
C HIS A 112 -11.82 -22.98 6.91
N THR A 113 -12.75 -22.58 7.77
CA THR A 113 -12.47 -21.63 8.86
C THR A 113 -11.86 -22.35 10.05
N ILE A 114 -10.74 -21.83 10.56
CA ILE A 114 -10.07 -22.31 11.77
C ILE A 114 -10.14 -21.20 12.81
N PRO A 115 -11.08 -21.26 13.78
CA PRO A 115 -11.32 -20.19 14.76
C PRO A 115 -10.07 -19.79 15.54
N GLU A 116 -9.24 -20.76 15.94
CA GLU A 116 -8.03 -20.54 16.73
C GLU A 116 -7.04 -19.62 15.99
N PHE A 117 -6.89 -19.80 14.68
CA PHE A 117 -6.05 -18.91 13.86
C PHE A 117 -6.67 -17.54 13.67
N GLN A 118 -7.99 -17.45 13.52
CA GLN A 118 -8.67 -16.17 13.39
C GLN A 118 -8.52 -15.34 14.67
N ASP A 119 -8.71 -15.96 15.83
CA ASP A 119 -8.59 -15.30 17.12
C ASP A 119 -7.15 -14.89 17.42
N TYR A 120 -6.17 -15.75 17.09
CA TYR A 120 -4.77 -15.39 17.19
C TYR A 120 -4.42 -14.18 16.30
N ILE A 121 -4.84 -14.19 15.03
CA ILE A 121 -4.56 -13.10 14.10
C ILE A 121 -5.22 -11.79 14.57
N LYS A 122 -6.49 -11.84 14.98
CA LYS A 122 -7.20 -10.66 15.53
C LYS A 122 -6.49 -10.10 16.75
N GLY A 123 -6.12 -10.97 17.70
CA GLY A 123 -5.38 -10.57 18.90
C GLY A 123 -4.00 -9.96 18.61
N GLN A 124 -3.35 -10.34 17.50
CA GLN A 124 -2.09 -9.69 17.07
C GLN A 124 -2.32 -8.35 16.36
N LEU A 125 -3.44 -8.19 15.65
CA LEU A 125 -3.79 -6.96 14.95
C LEU A 125 -4.26 -5.86 15.91
N ASP A 126 -4.90 -6.23 17.02
CA ASP A 126 -5.36 -5.30 18.06
C ASP A 126 -4.21 -4.80 18.95
N GLN A 127 -3.01 -5.37 18.82
CA GLN A 127 -1.83 -4.85 19.52
C GLN A 127 -1.42 -3.52 18.89
N ASP A 128 -1.60 -2.45 19.64
CA ASP A 128 -1.12 -1.13 19.24
C ASP A 128 0.43 -1.16 19.17
N ARG A 129 0.95 -1.10 17.94
CA ARG A 129 2.39 -1.08 17.68
C ARG A 129 2.79 0.32 17.29
N ASP A 130 3.40 1.00 18.26
CA ASP A 130 4.03 2.30 18.06
C ASP A 130 5.07 2.26 16.92
N VAL A 131 4.82 3.06 15.89
CA VAL A 131 5.65 3.16 14.69
C VAL A 131 7.05 3.65 15.04
N ASP A 132 7.18 4.53 16.04
CA ASP A 132 8.48 5.05 16.47
C ASP A 132 9.32 3.94 17.09
N ARG A 133 8.70 3.09 17.92
CA ARG A 133 9.38 1.89 18.47
C ARG A 133 9.83 0.92 17.40
N LEU A 134 9.07 0.74 16.33
CA LEU A 134 9.46 -0.12 15.21
C LEU A 134 10.70 0.45 14.50
N TYR A 135 10.74 1.76 14.28
CA TYR A 135 11.87 2.43 13.66
C TYR A 135 13.12 2.39 14.56
N GLU A 136 12.99 2.64 15.86
CA GLU A 136 14.08 2.49 16.83
C GLU A 136 14.63 1.06 16.84
N ARG A 137 13.76 0.06 16.84
CA ARG A 137 14.17 -1.36 16.75
C ARG A 137 14.94 -1.63 15.46
N SER A 138 14.49 -1.07 14.34
CA SER A 138 15.21 -1.17 13.07
C SER A 138 16.62 -0.56 13.16
N LEU A 139 16.76 0.61 13.78
CA LEU A 139 18.07 1.25 14.00
C LEU A 139 19.00 0.43 14.88
N LYS A 140 18.46 -0.24 15.91
CA LYS A 140 19.24 -1.15 16.77
C LYS A 140 19.75 -2.37 16.00
N LEU A 141 18.94 -2.93 15.10
CA LEU A 141 19.31 -4.10 14.29
C LEU A 141 20.30 -3.77 13.18
N GLU A 142 20.07 -2.69 12.45
CA GLU A 142 20.98 -2.19 11.42
C GLU A 142 21.24 -0.70 11.64
N PRO A 143 22.30 -0.32 12.38
CA PRO A 143 22.64 1.09 12.61
C PRO A 143 22.90 1.84 11.30
N LYS A 144 22.66 3.15 11.28
CA LYS A 144 23.07 3.99 10.14
C LYS A 144 24.59 3.86 9.99
N GLN A 145 25.04 3.57 8.77
CA GLN A 145 26.46 3.65 8.46
C GLN A 145 26.89 5.11 8.69
N VAL A 146 27.81 5.31 9.63
CA VAL A 146 28.55 6.57 9.71
C VAL A 146 29.50 6.53 8.51
N ASP A 147 29.29 7.42 7.55
CA ASP A 147 30.26 7.62 6.48
C ASP A 147 31.57 8.06 7.15
N ASN A 148 32.49 7.13 7.37
CA ASN A 148 33.87 7.43 7.72
C ASN A 148 34.58 8.02 6.49
N ALA A 149 34.12 9.18 6.04
CA ALA A 149 34.85 10.09 5.16
C ALA A 149 35.66 11.07 6.04
N SER A 150 36.48 10.54 6.94
CA SER A 150 37.45 11.31 7.72
C SER A 150 38.58 10.41 8.24
N SER A 151 39.05 9.46 7.43
CA SER A 151 40.33 8.79 7.67
C SER A 151 41.45 9.59 6.99
N THR A 152 42.17 10.34 7.83
CA THR A 152 43.62 10.58 7.75
C THR A 152 44.18 11.29 6.51
N GLN A 153 44.05 12.62 6.46
CA GLN A 153 45.14 13.48 5.98
C GLN A 153 45.93 13.98 7.18
N THR A 154 46.97 13.25 7.56
CA THR A 154 48.03 13.77 8.44
C THR A 154 49.30 12.98 8.17
N TYR A 155 50.42 13.71 8.14
CA TYR A 155 51.80 13.31 7.78
C TYR A 155 52.04 13.24 6.25
N SER A 156 52.92 14.05 5.63
CA SER A 156 54.15 14.66 6.14
C SER A 156 54.43 16.01 5.47
N SER A 157 54.53 17.07 6.28
CA SER A 157 55.50 18.14 6.07
C SER A 157 56.92 17.57 6.17
N TYR A 158 57.86 18.02 5.32
CA TYR A 158 59.28 18.32 5.60
C TYR A 158 60.09 18.43 4.30
N THR A 159 60.60 19.64 4.01
CA THR A 159 61.96 20.03 3.50
C THR A 159 62.52 19.31 2.25
N PHE A 160 63.06 19.97 1.22
CA PHE A 160 63.71 21.29 1.04
C PHE A 160 63.26 21.93 -0.29
#